data_AF-A0A841D6E4-F1
#
_entry.id   AF-A0A841D6E4-F1
#
_cell.length_a   1.000
_cell.length_b   1.000
_cell.length_c   1.000
_cell.angle_alpha   90.00
_cell.angle_beta   90.00
_cell.angle_gamma   90.00
#
_symmetry.space_group_name_H-M   'P 1'
#
loop_
_entity.id
_entity.type
_entity.pdbx_description
1 polymer ?
#
loop_
_entity_poly.entity_id
_entity_poly.type
_entity_poly.pdbx_seq_one_letter_code
_entity_poly.pdbx_strand_id
1 'polypeptide(L)' 'MLRRRLAELVSRASDGDLDVEEIMAASGSLTALGVTSLTYLRLIDAVEEEFGVELDGPAVLDTLDGMAACIADRQAAPR' A
#
# COMPACT_ATOMS: atom_id res chain seq x y z
N MET A 1 -3.67 11.55 -7.26
CA MET A 1 -2.80 10.45 -7.73
C MET A 1 -2.31 9.57 -6.58
N LEU A 2 -3.13 9.33 -5.55
CA LEU A 2 -2.74 8.52 -4.39
C LEU A 2 -2.41 7.08 -4.78
N ARG A 3 -3.22 6.49 -5.68
CA ARG A 3 -3.01 5.13 -6.19
C ARG A 3 -1.61 4.91 -6.81
N ARG A 4 -1.12 5.85 -7.61
CA ARG A 4 0.22 5.78 -8.22
C ARG A 4 1.31 5.83 -7.15
N ARG A 5 1.15 6.70 -6.15
CA ARG A 5 2.11 6.82 -5.04
C ARG A 5 2.17 5.55 -4.21
N LEU A 6 1.01 4.93 -3.96
CA LEU A 6 0.94 3.63 -3.29
C LEU A 6 1.62 2.54 -4.13
N ALA A 7 1.44 2.53 -5.44
CA ALA A 7 2.15 1.59 -6.32
C ALA A 7 3.68 1.78 -6.28
N GLU A 8 4.17 3.03 -6.25
CA GLU A 8 5.59 3.34 -6.04
C GLU A 8 6.10 2.81 -4.69
N LEU A 9 5.32 2.96 -3.62
CA LEU A 9 5.64 2.43 -2.30
C LEU A 9 5.65 0.90 -2.25
N VAL A 10 4.68 0.25 -2.90
CA VAL A 10 4.61 -1.22 -3.01
C VAL A 10 5.85 -1.74 -3.75
N SER A 11 6.20 -1.14 -4.88
CA SER A 11 7.39 -1.49 -5.65
C SER A 11 8.68 -1.34 -4.82
N ARG A 12 8.79 -0.26 -4.05
CA ARG A 12 9.92 -0.05 -3.13
C ARG A 12 9.94 -1.07 -1.99
N ALA A 13 8.80 -1.38 -1.39
CA ALA A 13 8.70 -2.35 -0.30
C ALA A 13 9.01 -3.79 -0.78
N SER A 14 8.75 -4.07 -2.06
CA SER A 14 9.10 -5.33 -2.73
C SER A 14 10.52 -5.36 -3.28
N ASP A 15 11.41 -4.44 -2.85
CA ASP A 15 12.80 -4.33 -3.35
C ASP A 15 12.91 -4.20 -4.89
N GLY A 16 11.85 -3.71 -5.55
CA GLY A 16 11.77 -3.59 -7.01
C GLY A 16 11.30 -4.83 -7.75
N ASP A 17 10.92 -5.91 -7.05
CA ASP A 17 10.40 -7.13 -7.69
C ASP A 17 9.08 -6.92 -8.44
N LEU A 18 8.29 -5.92 -8.03
CA LEU A 18 7.03 -5.55 -8.66
C LEU A 18 7.15 -4.17 -9.33
N ASP A 19 6.82 -4.12 -10.61
CA ASP A 19 6.79 -2.87 -11.37
C ASP A 19 5.55 -2.03 -11.03
N VAL A 20 5.74 -0.70 -10.97
CA VAL A 20 4.64 0.25 -10.68
C VAL A 20 3.50 0.10 -11.69
N GLU A 21 3.80 -0.14 -12.97
CA GLU A 21 2.77 -0.33 -13.99
C GLU A 21 1.98 -1.64 -13.80
N GLU A 22 2.65 -2.71 -13.40
CA GLU A 22 2.01 -4.00 -13.11
C GLU A 22 1.11 -3.91 -11.87
N ILE A 23 1.61 -3.27 -10.81
CA ILE A 23 0.85 -2.97 -9.60
C ILE A 23 -0.37 -2.09 -9.92
N MET A 24 -0.19 -1.07 -10.77
CA MET A 24 -1.29 -0.18 -11.18
C MET A 24 -2.32 -0.89 -12.05
N ALA A 25 -1.89 -1.80 -12.94
CA ALA A 25 -2.75 -2.62 -13.77
C ALA A 25 -3.45 -3.74 -12.97
N ALA A 26 -2.91 -4.10 -11.81
CA ALA A 26 -3.52 -5.06 -10.92
C ALA A 26 -4.88 -4.54 -10.41
N SER A 27 -5.92 -5.30 -10.71
CA SER A 27 -7.27 -5.12 -10.19
C SER A 27 -7.56 -6.04 -8.99
N GLY A 28 -6.60 -6.87 -8.60
CA GLY A 28 -6.72 -7.88 -7.56
C GLY A 28 -5.93 -7.55 -6.30
N SER A 29 -5.77 -8.55 -5.44
CA SER A 29 -5.03 -8.39 -4.20
C SER A 29 -3.52 -8.30 -4.43
N LEU A 30 -2.82 -7.55 -3.59
CA LEU A 30 -1.35 -7.49 -3.59
C LEU A 30 -0.74 -8.88 -3.30
N THR A 31 -1.40 -9.70 -2.46
CA THR A 31 -1.04 -11.11 -2.27
C THR A 31 -1.03 -11.92 -3.57
N ALA A 32 -1.95 -11.65 -4.49
CA ALA A 32 -2.00 -12.33 -5.79
C ALA A 32 -0.85 -11.91 -6.72
N LEU A 33 -0.26 -10.74 -6.50
CA LEU A 33 0.96 -10.29 -7.17
C LEU A 33 2.24 -10.90 -6.55
N GLY A 34 2.12 -11.70 -5.49
CA GLY A 34 3.26 -12.29 -4.80
C GLY A 34 3.82 -11.43 -3.67
N VAL A 35 3.10 -10.38 -3.23
CA VAL A 35 3.47 -9.61 -2.04
C VAL A 35 3.44 -10.53 -0.82
N THR A 36 4.60 -10.65 -0.17
CA THR A 36 4.79 -11.51 1.00
C THR A 36 4.41 -10.77 2.29
N SER A 37 4.24 -11.52 3.40
CA SER A 37 4.02 -10.91 4.72
C SER A 37 5.13 -9.93 5.14
N LEU A 38 6.38 -10.18 4.75
CA LEU A 38 7.50 -9.27 5.03
C LEU A 38 7.38 -7.97 4.22
N THR A 39 7.03 -8.09 2.94
CA THR A 39 6.77 -6.95 2.05
C THR A 39 5.63 -6.10 2.61
N TYR A 40 4.57 -6.72 3.14
CA TYR A 40 3.49 -6.00 3.81
C TYR A 40 3.96 -5.22 5.03
N LEU A 41 4.77 -5.80 5.92
CA LEU A 41 5.29 -5.08 7.08
C LEU A 41 6.11 -3.86 6.67
N ARG A 42 7.02 -4.02 5.71
CA ARG A 42 7.81 -2.90 5.17
C ARG A 42 6.94 -1.83 4.51
N LEU A 43 5.87 -2.26 3.84
CA LEU A 43 4.92 -1.35 3.20
C LEU A 43 4.11 -0.57 4.24
N ILE A 44 3.67 -1.21 5.34
CA ILE A 44 3.03 -0.54 6.47
C ILE A 44 3.96 0.57 6.96
N ASP A 45 5.17 0.23 7.37
CA ASP A 45 6.15 1.19 7.91
C ASP A 45 6.35 2.38 6.95
N ALA A 46 6.51 2.11 5.65
CA ALA A 46 6.72 3.14 4.64
C ALA A 46 5.49 4.04 4.43
N VAL A 47 4.28 3.48 4.48
CA VAL A 47 3.02 4.26 4.36
C VAL A 47 2.78 5.08 5.62
N GLU A 48 3.03 4.52 6.80
CA GLU A 48 2.89 5.23 8.07
C GLU A 48 3.87 6.41 8.15
N GLU A 49 5.12 6.21 7.74
CA GLU A 49 6.14 7.27 7.66
C GLU A 49 5.75 8.35 6.63
N GLU A 50 5.29 7.95 5.44
CA GLU A 50 5.00 8.92 4.36
C GLU A 50 3.71 9.70 4.58
N PHE A 51 2.66 9.08 5.12
CA PHE A 51 1.34 9.70 5.25
C PHE A 51 0.99 10.11 6.68
N GLY A 52 1.79 9.72 7.68
CA GLY A 52 1.56 10.05 9.09
C GLY A 52 0.31 9.40 9.68
N VAL A 53 -0.11 8.27 9.11
CA VAL A 53 -1.25 7.45 9.53
C VAL A 53 -0.76 6.17 10.22
N GLU A 54 -1.63 5.47 10.95
CA GLU A 54 -1.33 4.17 11.58
C GLU A 54 -2.24 3.11 10.97
N LEU A 55 -1.68 2.01 10.46
CA LEU A 55 -2.42 0.99 9.72
C LEU A 55 -2.55 -0.30 10.54
N ASP A 56 -3.78 -0.77 10.72
CA ASP A 56 -4.08 -1.97 11.52
C ASP A 56 -3.86 -3.29 10.74
N GLY A 57 -2.64 -3.47 10.22
CA GLY A 57 -2.18 -4.73 9.66
C GLY A 57 -2.50 -5.01 8.18
N PRO A 58 -2.10 -6.19 7.67
CA PRO A 58 -2.02 -6.47 6.23
C PRO A 58 -3.37 -6.53 5.51
N ALA A 59 -4.46 -6.83 6.23
CA ALA A 59 -5.79 -6.95 5.64
C ALA A 59 -6.29 -5.63 5.04
N VAL A 60 -5.85 -4.50 5.60
CA VAL A 60 -6.14 -3.15 5.10
C VAL A 60 -5.37 -2.84 3.81
N LEU A 61 -4.25 -3.55 3.60
CA LEU A 61 -3.35 -3.41 2.46
C LEU A 61 -3.66 -4.36 1.31
N ASP A 62 -4.77 -5.10 1.37
CA ASP A 62 -5.02 -6.16 0.39
C ASP A 62 -5.17 -5.62 -1.04
N THR A 63 -5.69 -4.39 -1.22
CA THR A 63 -5.81 -3.73 -2.53
C THR A 63 -5.36 -2.27 -2.47
N LEU A 64 -4.83 -1.74 -3.58
CA LEU A 64 -4.44 -0.33 -3.67
C LEU A 64 -5.61 0.63 -3.40
N ASP A 65 -6.81 0.27 -3.83
CA ASP A 65 -7.99 1.12 -3.61
C ASP A 65 -8.44 1.10 -2.15
N GLY A 66 -8.38 -0.07 -1.50
CA GLY A 66 -8.61 -0.20 -0.06
C GLY A 66 -7.61 0.61 0.76
N MET A 67 -6.33 0.56 0.39
CA MET A 67 -5.28 1.39 0.99
C MET A 67 -5.57 2.88 0.82
N ALA A 68 -5.89 3.30 -0.41
CA ALA A 68 -6.18 4.70 -0.70
C ALA A 68 -7.38 5.22 0.10
N ALA A 69 -8.45 4.42 0.20
CA ALA A 69 -9.63 4.76 1.00
C ALA A 69 -9.31 4.85 2.49
N CYS A 70 -8.55 3.89 3.02
CA CYS A 70 -8.12 3.86 4.42
C CYS A 70 -7.28 5.09 4.80
N ILE A 71 -6.30 5.45 3.97
CA ILE A 71 -5.46 6.64 4.20
C ILE A 71 -6.31 7.90 4.15
N ALA A 72 -7.20 8.02 3.16
CA ALA A 72 -8.09 9.17 3.03
C ALA A 72 -9.01 9.34 4.25
N ASP A 73 -9.58 8.24 4.76
CA ASP A 73 -10.43 8.24 5.96
C ASP A 73 -9.65 8.69 7.21
N ARG A 74 -8.43 8.17 7.40
CA ARG A 74 -7.56 8.53 8.52
C ARG A 74 -7.04 9.96 8.45
N GLN A 75 -6.81 10.49 7.25
CA GLN A 75 -6.44 11.90 7.06
C GLN A 75 -7.62 12.85 7.27
N ALA A 76 -8.86 12.38 7.07
CA ALA A 76 -10.06 13.17 7.30
C ALA A 76 -10.51 13.18 8.76
N ALA A 77 -10.08 12.20 9.57
CA ALA A 77 -10.34 12.18 11.00
C ALA A 77 -9.52 13.28 11.72
N PRO A 78 -10.15 14.26 12.39
CA PRO A 78 -9.44 15.23 13.20
C PRO A 78 -8.78 14.49 14.38
N ARG A 79 -7.44 14.61 14.44
CA ARG A 79 -6.56 14.04 15.47
C ARG A 79 -6.91 14.54 16.88
#